data_AF-A0A7Y1TB90-F1
#
_entry.id   AF-A0A7Y1TB90-F1
#
_cell.length_a   1.000
_cell.length_b   1.000
_cell.length_c   1.000
_cell.angle_alpha   90.00
_cell.angle_beta   90.00
_cell.angle_gamma   90.00
#
_symmetry.space_group_name_H-M   'P 1'
#
loop_
_entity.id
_entity.type
_entity.pdbx_description
1 polymer ?
#
loop_
_entity_poly.entity_id
_entity_poly.type
_entity_poly.pdbx_seq_one_letter_code
_entity_poly.pdbx_strand_id
1 'polypeptide(L)' 'QMMVTLPAMWVCGYYLDWSFAALLGAVFIVGRLVYSAGYVQAPEKRGKGTIIGFLATVVLIIGGLWGVVSQWLF' A
#
# COMPACT_ATOMS: atom_id res chain seq x y z
N GLN A 1 3.36 2.05 8.98
CA GLN A 1 2.76 1.77 7.65
C GLN A 1 2.17 0.37 7.58
N MET A 2 2.88 -0.71 7.95
CA MET A 2 2.33 -2.08 7.86
C MET A 2 0.96 -2.26 8.55
N MET A 3 0.79 -1.71 9.75
CA MET A 3 -0.50 -1.74 10.48
C MET A 3 -1.65 -1.03 9.76
N VAL A 4 -1.36 -0.17 8.78
CA VAL A 4 -2.35 0.57 7.98
C VAL A 4 -2.52 -0.09 6.62
N THR A 5 -1.42 -0.49 5.97
CA THR A 5 -1.43 -1.09 4.64
C THR A 5 -2.15 -2.43 4.63
N LEU A 6 -1.95 -3.27 5.65
CA LEU A 6 -2.60 -4.59 5.71
C LEU A 6 -4.14 -4.48 5.73
N PRO A 7 -4.77 -3.76 6.68
CA PRO A 7 -6.22 -3.61 6.67
C PRO A 7 -6.71 -2.86 5.42
N ALA A 8 -6.00 -1.84 4.94
CA ALA A 8 -6.37 -1.14 3.70
C ALA A 8 -6.36 -2.07 2.48
N MET A 9 -5.42 -3.01 2.41
CA MET A 9 -5.35 -4.03 1.36
C MET A 9 -6.55 -4.98 1.42
N TRP A 10 -6.93 -5.43 2.61
CA TRP A 10 -8.11 -6.28 2.78
C TRP A 10 -9.41 -5.57 2.39
N VAL A 11 -9.58 -4.32 2.83
CA VAL A 11 -10.74 -3.51 2.44
C VAL A 11 -10.75 -3.28 0.93
N CYS A 12 -9.64 -2.89 0.31
CA CYS A 12 -9.56 -2.70 -1.13
C CYS A 12 -9.83 -4.00 -1.91
N GLY A 13 -9.32 -5.14 -1.44
CA GLY A 13 -9.56 -6.45 -2.07
C GLY A 13 -11.02 -6.88 -1.99
N TYR A 14 -11.65 -6.69 -0.83
CA TYR A 14 -13.04 -7.09 -0.60
C TYR A 14 -14.05 -6.21 -1.35
N TYR A 15 -13.83 -4.89 -1.35
CA TYR A 15 -14.80 -3.93 -1.87
C TYR A 15 -14.52 -3.47 -3.31
N LEU A 16 -13.32 -3.68 -3.84
CA LEU A 16 -12.95 -3.24 -5.19
C LEU A 16 -12.47 -4.41 -6.07
N ASP A 17 -11.29 -4.96 -5.82
CA ASP A 17 -10.75 -6.12 -6.55
C ASP A 17 -9.52 -6.73 -5.85
N TRP A 18 -9.50 -8.06 -5.74
CA TRP A 18 -8.41 -8.79 -5.09
C TRP A 18 -7.09 -8.72 -5.88
N SER A 19 -7.14 -8.68 -7.22
CA SER A 19 -5.92 -8.63 -8.04
C SER A 19 -5.23 -7.27 -7.92
N PHE A 20 -6.01 -6.19 -7.91
CA PHE A 20 -5.54 -4.83 -7.72
C PHE A 20 -4.94 -4.63 -6.31
N ALA A 21 -5.63 -5.12 -5.27
CA ALA A 21 -5.12 -5.07 -3.91
C ALA A 21 -3.81 -5.87 -3.75
N ALA A 22 -3.72 -7.06 -4.36
CA ALA A 22 -2.50 -7.87 -4.36
C ALA A 22 -1.33 -7.19 -5.06
N LEU A 23 -1.57 -6.53 -6.21
CA LEU A 23 -0.54 -5.77 -6.93
C LEU A 23 0.01 -4.64 -6.06
N LEU A 24 -0.85 -3.84 -5.43
CA LEU A 24 -0.40 -2.76 -4.55
C LEU A 24 0.27 -3.27 -3.27
N GLY A 25 -0.17 -4.41 -2.74
CA GLY A 25 0.52 -5.13 -1.66
C GLY A 25 1.94 -5.53 -2.06
N ALA A 26 2.14 -6.05 -3.28
CA ALA A 26 3.47 -6.36 -3.80
C ALA A 26 4.34 -5.10 -3.94
N VAL A 27 3.79 -3.98 -4.45
CA VAL A 27 4.49 -2.69 -4.53
C VAL A 27 4.92 -2.20 -3.14
N PHE A 28 4.08 -2.37 -2.12
CA PHE A 28 4.43 -2.04 -0.74
C PHE A 28 5.62 -2.87 -0.24
N ILE A 29 5.62 -4.19 -0.49
CA ILE A 29 6.72 -5.08 -0.10
C ILE A 29 8.02 -4.68 -0.81
N VAL A 30 7.97 -4.38 -2.11
CA VAL A 30 9.15 -3.87 -2.86
C VAL A 30 9.66 -2.57 -2.24
N GLY A 31 8.76 -1.65 -1.87
CA GLY A 31 9.13 -0.43 -1.14
C GLY A 31 9.88 -0.72 0.17
N ARG A 32 9.50 -1.79 0.90
CA ARG A 32 10.19 -2.23 2.13
C ARG A 32 11.58 -2.79 1.86
N LEU A 33 11.76 -3.54 0.77
CA LEU A 33 13.07 -4.03 0.36
C LEU A 33 14.00 -2.86 0.01
N VAL A 34 13.50 -1.87 -0.75
CA VAL A 34 14.26 -0.66 -1.09
C VAL A 34 14.56 0.18 0.16
N TYR A 35 13.62 0.28 1.10
CA TYR A 35 13.84 0.96 2.38
C TYR A 35 14.98 0.30 3.17
N SER A 36 14.93 -1.02 3.33
CA SER A 36 15.93 -1.79 4.07
C SER A 36 17.30 -1.70 3.43
N ALA A 37 17.39 -1.93 2.11
CA ALA A 37 18.65 -1.82 1.38
C ALA A 37 19.25 -0.41 1.45
N GLY A 38 18.42 0.63 1.35
CA GLY A 38 18.85 2.02 1.49
C GLY A 38 19.36 2.33 2.90
N TYR A 39 18.65 1.86 3.93
CA TYR A 39 18.99 2.10 5.34
C TYR A 39 20.33 1.47 5.73
N VAL A 40 20.61 0.25 5.25
CA VAL A 40 21.88 -0.45 5.49
C VAL A 40 23.07 0.29 4.86
N GLN A 41 22.88 0.90 3.68
CA GLN A 41 23.94 1.66 3.02
C GLN A 41 24.19 3.02 3.70
N ALA A 42 23.14 3.77 4.00
CA ALA A 42 23.21 5.04 4.70
C ALA A 42 21.83 5.40 5.28
N PRO A 43 21.73 5.85 6.54
CA PRO A 43 20.45 6.17 7.18
C PRO A 43 19.58 7.17 6.40
N GLU A 44 20.23 8.08 5.66
CA GLU A 44 19.60 9.12 4.85
C GLU A 44 18.87 8.57 3.60
N LYS A 45 19.30 7.42 3.06
CA LYS A 45 18.77 6.85 1.81
C LYS A 45 17.43 6.12 1.96
N ARG A 46 16.91 6.01 3.19
CA ARG A 46 15.64 5.33 3.50
C ARG A 46 14.39 6.02 2.94
N GLY A 47 14.51 7.28 2.52
CA GLY A 47 13.39 8.09 2.02
C GLY A 47 12.69 7.47 0.82
N LYS A 48 13.46 6.94 -0.15
CA LYS A 48 12.91 6.38 -1.40
C LYS A 48 11.95 5.21 -1.14
N GLY A 49 12.38 4.23 -0.34
CA GLY A 49 11.53 3.10 0.04
C GLY A 49 10.32 3.51 0.88
N THR A 50 10.45 4.56 1.70
CA THR A 50 9.34 5.11 2.48
C THR A 50 8.25 5.69 1.59
N ILE A 51 8.64 6.45 0.55
CA ILE A 51 7.72 7.09 -0.40
C ILE A 51 6.97 6.04 -1.21
N ILE A 52 7.66 4.99 -1.69
CA ILE A 52 7.02 3.89 -2.43
C ILE A 52 5.95 3.21 -1.57
N GLY A 53 6.30 2.83 -0.34
CA GLY A 53 5.33 2.22 0.58
C GLY A 53 4.18 3.16 0.97
N PHE A 54 4.46 4.46 1.06
CA PHE A 54 3.45 5.48 1.36
C PHE A 54 2.44 5.60 0.23
N LEU A 55 2.90 5.75 -1.01
CA LEU A 55 2.03 5.84 -2.19
C LEU A 55 1.18 4.58 -2.33
N ALA A 56 1.77 3.39 -2.19
CA ALA A 56 1.00 2.14 -2.23
C ALA A 56 -0.12 2.11 -1.17
N THR A 57 0.17 2.57 0.05
CA THR A 57 -0.82 2.63 1.13
C THR A 57 -1.92 3.64 0.83
N VAL A 58 -1.59 4.83 0.30
CA VAL A 58 -2.58 5.86 -0.06
C VAL A 58 -3.51 5.36 -1.16
N VAL A 59 -2.97 4.72 -2.19
CA VAL A 59 -3.79 4.16 -3.29
C VAL A 59 -4.71 3.05 -2.77
N LEU A 60 -4.23 2.17 -1.89
CA LEU A 60 -5.06 1.14 -1.25
C LEU A 60 -6.21 1.74 -0.42
N ILE A 61 -5.93 2.80 0.35
CA ILE A 61 -6.97 3.48 1.15
C ILE A 61 -8.01 4.11 0.22
N ILE A 62 -7.60 4.86 -0.80
CA ILE A 62 -8.52 5.52 -1.73
C ILE A 62 -9.34 4.47 -2.50
N GLY A 63 -8.72 3.40 -2.99
CA GLY A 63 -9.40 2.31 -3.67
C GLY A 63 -10.41 1.59 -2.77
N GLY A 64 -10.03 1.29 -1.53
CA GLY A 64 -10.95 0.71 -0.54
C GLY A 64 -12.11 1.65 -0.21
N LEU A 65 -11.85 2.95 -0.02
CA LEU A 65 -12.90 3.94 0.25
C LEU A 65 -13.88 4.03 -0.93
N TRP A 66 -13.36 4.06 -2.15
CA TRP A 66 -14.16 4.07 -3.36
C TRP A 66 -15.04 2.83 -3.47
N GLY A 67 -14.48 1.63 -3.26
CA GLY A 67 -15.22 0.38 -3.28
C GLY A 67 -16.36 0.33 -2.25
N VAL A 68 -16.08 0.79 -1.02
CA VAL A 68 -17.09 0.87 0.05
C VAL A 68 -18.22 1.84 -0.33
N VAL A 69 -17.87 3.03 -0.82
CA VAL A 69 -18.86 4.04 -1.24
C VAL A 69 -19.68 3.54 -2.42
N SER A 70 -19.05 2.89 -3.41
CA SER A 70 -19.78 2.33 -4.56
C SER A 70 -20.75 1.23 -4.15
N GLN A 71 -20.37 0.35 -3.22
CA GLN A 71 -21.27 -0.70 -2.74
C GLN A 71 -22.44 -0.14 -1.91
N TRP A 72 -22.27 1.02 -1.30
CA TRP A 72 -23.34 1.67 -0.53
C TRP A 72 -24.34 2.43 -1.39
N LEU A 73 -23.91 2.94 -2.56
CA LEU A 73 -24.74 3.75 -3.44
C LEU A 73 -25.56 2.94 -4.45
N PHE A 74 -25.16 1.70 -4.75
CA PHE A 74 -25.78 0.81 -5.74
C PHE A 74 -26.13 -0.54 -5.12
#